data_AF-A0A817IGC6-F1
#
_entry.id   AF-A0A817IGC6-F1
#
_cell.length_a   1.000
_cell.length_b   1.000
_cell.length_c   1.000
_cell.angle_alpha   90.00
_cell.angle_beta   90.00
_cell.angle_gamma   90.00
#
_symmetry.space_group_name_H-M   'P 1'
#
loop_
_entity.id
_entity.type
_entity.pdbx_description
1 polymer ?
#
loop_
_entity_poly.entity_id
_entity_poly.type
_entity_poly.pdbx_seq_one_letter_code
_entity_poly.pdbx_strand_id
1 'polypeptide(L)'
;MLLGCDGIMFYFLGCKTALYCILSTILGLSIHPISGHFIAEHYVFKEGYETYSYYGPLNSITYNVGYHNEHHDFPNIPGRNLPKVQKIAPDYYDNLPCYTSWTKVLYDFVMNDNVGPWARVVRPTKFGCDPVVRQQECEQKLKTIVKEAHKRD
;
A
#
# COMPACT_ATOMS: atom_id res chain seq x y z
N MET A 1 -7.41 -25.03 -1.79
CA MET A 1 -6.31 -25.40 -2.71
C MET A 1 -4.94 -25.25 -2.03
N LEU A 2 -4.65 -24.13 -1.35
CA LEU A 2 -3.40 -23.95 -0.57
C LEU A 2 -3.13 -25.04 0.49
N LEU A 3 -4.06 -25.26 1.43
CA LEU A 3 -3.85 -26.22 2.53
C LEU A 3 -3.60 -27.68 2.08
N GLY A 4 -4.13 -28.08 0.92
CA GLY A 4 -3.91 -29.41 0.36
C GLY A 4 -2.50 -29.59 -0.19
N CYS A 5 -1.99 -28.58 -0.91
CA CYS A 5 -0.61 -28.56 -1.39
C CYS A 5 0.38 -28.49 -0.24
N ASP A 6 0.10 -27.66 0.79
CA ASP A 6 0.92 -27.55 1.99
C ASP A 6 1.02 -28.90 2.72
N GLY A 7 -0.11 -29.62 2.83
CA GLY A 7 -0.17 -30.96 3.41
C GLY A 7 0.63 -32.01 2.62
N ILE A 8 0.55 -31.97 1.28
CA ILE A 8 1.36 -32.84 0.40
C ILE A 8 2.85 -32.55 0.58
N MET A 9 3.23 -31.28 0.56
CA MET A 9 4.62 -30.85 0.77
C MET A 9 5.14 -31.25 2.15
N PHE A 10 4.32 -31.10 3.20
CA PHE A 10 4.67 -31.54 4.55
C PHE A 10 4.85 -33.06 4.64
N TYR A 11 3.98 -33.83 3.98
CA TYR A 11 4.06 -35.29 3.98
C TYR A 11 5.34 -35.80 3.31
N PHE A 12 5.71 -35.25 2.15
CA PHE A 12 6.87 -35.71 1.39
C PHE A 12 8.21 -35.09 1.83
N LEU A 13 8.20 -33.86 2.32
CA LEU A 13 9.42 -33.08 2.62
C LEU A 13 9.60 -32.77 4.12
N GLY A 14 8.59 -33.08 4.96
CA GLY A 14 8.63 -32.98 6.42
C GLY A 14 8.49 -31.54 6.97
N CYS A 15 8.73 -31.41 8.29
CA CYS A 15 8.59 -30.15 9.03
C CYS A 15 9.44 -29.00 8.50
N LYS A 16 10.58 -29.27 7.87
CA LYS A 16 11.47 -28.25 7.33
C LYS A 16 10.75 -27.38 6.30
N THR A 17 9.86 -27.98 5.51
CA THR A 17 9.11 -27.29 4.46
C THR A 17 8.03 -26.39 5.03
N ALA A 18 7.29 -26.86 6.05
CA ALA A 18 6.34 -26.01 6.75
C ALA A 18 7.03 -24.79 7.39
N LEU A 19 8.18 -25.01 8.04
CA LEU A 19 8.97 -23.92 8.61
C LEU A 19 9.45 -22.94 7.52
N TYR A 20 9.96 -23.47 6.40
CA TYR A 20 10.37 -22.65 5.25
C TYR A 20 9.23 -21.80 4.69
N CYS A 21 8.03 -22.36 4.50
CA CYS A 21 6.88 -21.61 3.99
C CYS A 21 6.43 -20.49 4.96
N ILE A 22 6.40 -20.77 6.26
CA ILE A 22 6.05 -19.77 7.28
C ILE A 22 7.10 -18.65 7.30
N LEU A 23 8.38 -19.00 7.38
CA LEU A 23 9.47 -18.02 7.41
C LEU A 23 9.54 -17.21 6.11
N SER A 24 9.30 -17.83 4.97
CA SER A 24 9.27 -17.13 3.66
C SER A 24 8.11 -16.16 3.58
N THR A 25 6.93 -16.53 4.11
CA THR A 25 5.76 -15.64 4.16
C THR A 25 6.02 -14.45 5.07
N ILE A 26 6.61 -14.68 6.24
CA ILE A 26 7.00 -13.61 7.15
C ILE A 26 8.03 -12.72 6.47
N LEU A 27 9.14 -13.24 5.95
CA LEU A 27 10.18 -12.41 5.33
C LEU A 27 9.71 -11.67 4.07
N GLY A 28 8.83 -12.29 3.28
CA GLY A 28 8.29 -11.68 2.05
C GLY A 28 7.26 -10.57 2.31
N LEU A 29 6.46 -10.69 3.38
CA LEU A 29 5.35 -9.77 3.67
C LEU A 29 5.59 -8.87 4.90
N SER A 30 6.62 -9.13 5.71
CA SER A 30 6.91 -8.40 6.95
C SER A 30 7.84 -7.21 6.73
N ILE A 31 8.49 -6.75 7.80
CA ILE A 31 9.29 -5.53 7.90
C ILE A 31 10.60 -5.71 7.13
N HIS A 32 10.52 -5.38 5.85
CA HIS A 32 11.62 -5.47 4.91
C HIS A 32 11.57 -4.21 4.05
N PRO A 33 12.68 -3.50 3.79
CA PRO A 33 12.65 -2.22 3.05
C PRO A 33 11.86 -2.22 1.74
N ILE A 34 11.78 -3.34 1.00
CA ILE A 34 11.01 -3.42 -0.25
C ILE A 34 9.52 -3.72 0.03
N SER A 35 9.11 -4.28 1.17
CA SER A 35 7.68 -4.47 1.45
C SER A 35 6.92 -3.14 1.59
N GLY A 36 7.63 -2.04 1.83
CA GLY A 36 7.07 -0.69 1.78
C GLY A 36 6.58 -0.28 0.38
N HIS A 37 7.03 -0.98 -0.67
CA HIS A 37 6.49 -0.86 -2.02
C HIS A 37 4.99 -1.20 -2.07
N PHE A 38 4.59 -2.33 -1.48
CA PHE A 38 3.16 -2.70 -1.41
C PHE A 38 2.34 -1.67 -0.65
N ILE A 39 2.89 -1.13 0.45
CA ILE A 39 2.18 -0.13 1.25
C ILE A 39 2.03 1.19 0.48
N ALA A 40 3.10 1.62 -0.19
CA ALA A 40 3.11 2.84 -1.01
C ALA A 40 2.08 2.80 -2.13
N GLU A 41 1.81 1.62 -2.70
CA GLU A 41 0.90 1.46 -3.83
C GLU A 41 -0.56 1.28 -3.42
N HIS A 42 -0.83 0.79 -2.21
CA HIS A 42 -2.18 0.34 -1.81
C HIS A 42 -2.82 1.16 -0.68
N TYR A 43 -2.05 2.06 -0.03
CA TYR A 43 -2.57 2.95 1.01
C TYR A 43 -2.42 4.41 0.63
N VAL A 44 -3.41 5.20 1.02
CA VAL A 44 -3.49 6.62 0.73
C VAL A 44 -2.79 7.39 1.83
N PHE A 45 -1.63 7.98 1.52
CA PHE A 45 -0.92 8.86 2.44
C PHE A 45 -1.26 10.35 2.22
N LYS A 46 -1.75 10.70 1.03
CA LYS A 46 -2.19 12.05 0.67
C LYS A 46 -3.57 11.97 0.02
N GLU A 47 -4.54 12.68 0.59
CA GLU A 47 -5.90 12.71 0.05
C GLU A 47 -5.91 13.21 -1.41
N GLY A 48 -6.71 12.55 -2.25
CA GLY A 48 -6.85 12.85 -3.67
C GLY A 48 -5.98 12.01 -4.62
N TYR A 49 -5.04 11.21 -4.10
CA TYR A 49 -4.20 10.32 -4.92
C TYR A 49 -4.41 8.86 -4.51
N GLU A 50 -4.73 8.02 -5.49
CA GLU A 50 -5.02 6.58 -5.27
C GLU A 50 -3.74 5.75 -5.13
N THR A 51 -2.66 6.12 -5.82
CA THR A 51 -1.38 5.42 -5.78
C THR A 51 -0.22 6.35 -6.14
N TYR A 52 1.01 5.93 -5.83
CA TYR A 52 2.20 6.76 -5.83
C TYR A 52 3.37 6.02 -6.48
N SER A 53 4.16 6.77 -7.24
CA SER A 53 5.42 6.25 -7.77
C SER A 53 6.56 6.45 -6.78
N TYR A 54 7.58 5.61 -6.88
CA TYR A 54 8.80 5.62 -6.11
C TYR A 54 10.01 5.83 -7.02
N TYR A 55 10.81 6.85 -6.72
CA TYR A 55 12.02 7.22 -7.47
C TYR A 55 13.27 7.17 -6.58
N GLY A 56 13.46 6.06 -5.87
CA GLY A 56 14.63 5.86 -5.03
C GLY A 56 15.55 4.73 -5.53
N PRO A 57 16.67 4.51 -4.81
CA PRO A 57 17.73 3.59 -5.24
C PRO A 57 17.28 2.12 -5.32
N LEU A 58 16.24 1.74 -4.57
CA LEU A 58 15.75 0.36 -4.56
C LEU A 58 15.18 -0.08 -5.92
N ASN A 59 14.81 0.87 -6.80
CA ASN A 59 14.36 0.57 -8.16
C ASN A 59 15.40 -0.23 -8.97
N SER A 60 16.70 0.01 -8.74
CA SER A 60 17.75 -0.72 -9.46
C SER A 60 17.71 -2.22 -9.15
N ILE A 61 17.39 -2.57 -7.89
CA ILE A 61 17.33 -3.96 -7.40
C ILE A 61 15.99 -4.60 -7.77
N THR A 62 14.93 -3.81 -7.84
CA THR A 62 13.56 -4.26 -8.12
C THR A 62 13.12 -4.04 -9.56
N TYR A 63 14.08 -3.87 -10.49
CA TYR A 63 13.82 -3.74 -11.93
C TYR A 63 12.84 -2.61 -12.29
N ASN A 64 12.93 -1.48 -11.59
CA ASN A 64 12.10 -0.27 -11.76
C ASN A 64 10.61 -0.48 -11.47
N VAL A 65 10.24 -1.42 -10.61
CA VAL A 65 8.83 -1.61 -10.20
C VAL A 65 8.23 -0.39 -9.50
N GLY A 66 9.07 0.49 -8.93
CA GLY A 66 8.60 1.72 -8.30
C GLY A 66 8.02 2.76 -9.27
N TYR A 67 8.23 2.61 -10.59
CA TYR A 67 7.53 3.42 -11.61
C TYR A 67 6.08 2.97 -11.76
N HIS A 68 5.32 3.08 -10.67
CA HIS A 68 4.04 2.44 -10.52
C HIS A 68 2.96 3.13 -11.36
N ASN A 69 2.89 4.47 -11.32
CA ASN A 69 1.90 5.21 -12.11
C ASN A 69 2.13 4.97 -13.60
N GLU A 70 3.38 5.03 -14.05
CA GLU A 70 3.74 4.77 -15.44
C GLU A 70 3.44 3.32 -15.85
N HIS A 71 3.63 2.36 -14.94
CA HIS A 71 3.27 0.98 -15.20
C HIS A 71 1.74 0.81 -15.33
N HIS A 72 0.95 1.48 -14.49
CA HIS A 72 -0.50 1.42 -14.56
C HIS A 72 -1.06 2.10 -15.82
N ASP A 73 -0.45 3.20 -16.27
CA ASP A 73 -0.81 3.87 -17.52
C ASP A 73 -0.40 3.05 -18.75
N PHE A 74 0.78 2.41 -18.70
CA PHE A 74 1.37 1.65 -19.81
C PHE A 74 1.77 0.23 -19.39
N PRO A 75 0.81 -0.66 -19.10
CA PRO A 75 1.09 -2.01 -18.56
C PRO A 75 1.88 -2.90 -19.52
N ASN A 76 1.87 -2.57 -20.81
CA ASN A 76 2.58 -3.31 -21.85
C ASN A 76 4.07 -2.89 -21.98
N ILE A 77 4.51 -1.83 -21.31
CA ILE A 77 5.90 -1.37 -21.36
C ILE A 77 6.71 -2.09 -20.28
N PRO A 78 7.83 -2.73 -20.63
CA PRO A 78 8.66 -3.41 -19.64
C PRO A 78 9.30 -2.41 -18.67
N GLY A 79 9.46 -2.79 -17.40
CA GLY A 79 10.01 -1.96 -16.31
C GLY A 79 11.31 -1.21 -16.66
N ARG A 80 12.19 -1.84 -17.45
CA ARG A 80 13.42 -1.22 -17.95
C ARG A 80 13.19 0.08 -18.73
N ASN A 81 12.05 0.22 -19.41
CA ASN A 81 11.71 1.37 -20.23
C ASN A 81 10.79 2.38 -19.53
N LEU A 82 10.25 2.08 -18.35
CA LEU A 82 9.41 3.03 -17.60
C LEU A 82 10.12 4.35 -17.27
N PRO A 83 11.43 4.40 -16.95
CA PRO A 83 12.15 5.67 -16.80
C PRO A 83 12.16 6.54 -18.06
N LYS A 84 11.94 5.95 -19.24
CA LYS A 84 11.81 6.70 -20.49
C LYS A 84 10.41 7.29 -20.63
N VAL A 85 9.38 6.58 -20.18
CA VAL A 85 7.98 7.04 -20.18
C VAL A 85 7.87 8.33 -19.36
N GLN A 86 8.39 8.30 -18.12
CA GLN A 86 8.44 9.48 -17.26
C GLN A 86 9.09 10.69 -17.96
N LYS A 87 10.21 10.47 -18.66
CA LYS A 87 10.94 11.53 -19.38
C LYS A 87 10.23 12.08 -20.61
N ILE A 88 9.37 11.28 -21.25
CA ILE A 88 8.62 11.70 -22.44
C ILE A 88 7.40 12.53 -22.04
N ALA A 89 6.83 12.27 -20.87
CA ALA A 89 5.62 12.92 -20.38
C ALA A 89 5.82 13.58 -19.00
N PRO A 90 6.82 14.48 -18.82
CA PRO A 90 7.12 15.08 -17.53
C PRO A 90 5.94 15.90 -16.96
N ASP A 91 5.17 16.55 -17.83
CA ASP A 91 3.99 17.34 -17.45
C ASP A 91 2.95 16.53 -16.65
N TYR A 92 2.87 15.23 -16.88
CA TYR A 92 1.92 14.33 -16.24
C TYR A 92 2.46 13.75 -14.92
N TYR A 93 3.78 13.59 -14.77
CA TYR A 93 4.38 12.84 -13.66
C TYR A 93 5.16 13.70 -12.66
N ASP A 94 5.75 14.82 -13.06
CA ASP A 94 6.65 15.62 -12.20
C ASP A 94 5.91 16.30 -11.04
N ASN A 95 4.63 16.61 -11.22
CA ASN A 95 3.80 17.24 -10.20
C ASN A 95 3.06 16.23 -9.30
N LEU A 96 3.16 14.93 -9.58
CA LEU A 96 2.52 13.90 -8.79
C LEU A 96 3.29 13.63 -7.49
N PRO A 97 2.59 13.33 -6.39
CA PRO A 97 3.26 12.89 -5.17
C PRO A 97 4.01 11.58 -5.43
N CYS A 98 5.26 11.53 -5.00
CA CYS A 98 6.12 10.38 -5.13
C CYS A 98 6.91 10.12 -3.84
N TYR A 99 7.40 8.89 -3.70
CA TYR A 99 8.26 8.47 -2.61
C TYR A 99 9.71 8.38 -3.04
N THR A 100 10.62 8.69 -2.11
CA THR A 100 12.06 8.51 -2.29
C THR A 100 12.63 7.37 -1.44
N SER A 101 11.90 6.92 -0.42
CA SER A 101 12.29 5.82 0.48
C SER A 101 11.10 4.96 0.89
N TRP A 102 11.08 3.67 0.49
CA TRP A 102 10.07 2.71 0.98
C TRP A 102 10.22 2.37 2.46
N THR A 103 11.44 2.43 3.01
CA THR A 103 11.65 2.29 4.46
C THR A 103 10.95 3.41 5.22
N LYS A 104 10.94 4.63 4.66
CA LYS A 104 10.18 5.75 5.26
C LYS A 104 8.68 5.49 5.20
N VAL A 105 8.17 4.97 4.07
CA VAL A 105 6.75 4.59 3.95
C VAL A 105 6.36 3.57 5.01
N LEU A 106 7.17 2.53 5.20
CA LEU A 106 6.97 1.53 6.27
C LEU A 106 6.97 2.17 7.66
N TYR A 107 7.94 3.04 7.94
CA TYR A 107 8.01 3.73 9.23
C TYR A 107 6.78 4.60 9.47
N ASP A 108 6.39 5.41 8.48
CA ASP A 108 5.23 6.28 8.56
C ASP A 108 3.95 5.45 8.76
N PHE A 109 3.79 4.31 8.07
CA PHE A 109 2.64 3.43 8.23
C PHE A 109 2.52 2.82 9.63
N VAL A 110 3.65 2.53 10.29
CA VAL A 110 3.65 1.96 11.65
C VAL A 110 3.47 3.04 12.72
N MET A 111 4.05 4.23 12.50
CA MET A 111 4.17 5.26 13.55
C MET A 111 3.14 6.38 13.42
N ASN A 112 2.46 6.53 12.29
CA ASN A 112 1.47 7.58 12.08
C ASN A 112 0.05 7.03 12.19
N ASP A 113 -0.66 7.39 13.26
CA ASP A 113 -2.04 6.96 13.50
C ASP A 113 -3.03 7.40 12.41
N ASN A 114 -2.66 8.37 11.57
CA ASN A 114 -3.50 8.84 10.46
C ASN A 114 -3.40 7.96 9.21
N VAL A 115 -2.40 7.09 9.12
CA VAL A 115 -2.20 6.19 7.98
C VAL A 115 -2.30 4.76 8.49
N GLY A 116 -3.30 4.03 7.99
CA GLY A 116 -3.52 2.66 8.43
C GLY A 116 -4.26 1.83 7.40
N PRO A 117 -4.66 0.60 7.75
CA PRO A 117 -5.33 -0.34 6.85
C PRO A 117 -6.61 0.19 6.17
N TRP A 118 -7.19 1.24 6.74
CA TRP A 118 -8.43 1.86 6.28
C TRP A 118 -8.19 3.13 5.44
N ALA A 119 -6.94 3.57 5.30
CA ALA A 119 -6.57 4.72 4.48
C ALA A 119 -6.63 4.35 2.99
N ARG A 120 -7.85 4.31 2.44
CA ARG A 120 -8.14 3.97 1.05
C ARG A 120 -9.09 5.01 0.44
N VAL A 121 -8.95 5.26 -0.87
CA VAL A 121 -9.94 6.06 -1.60
C VAL A 121 -11.22 5.24 -1.74
N VAL A 122 -12.35 5.79 -1.31
CA VAL A 122 -13.67 5.23 -1.58
C VAL A 122 -14.36 6.16 -2.56
N ARG A 123 -14.69 5.65 -3.75
CA ARG A 123 -15.39 6.46 -4.74
C ARG A 123 -16.87 6.59 -4.33
N PRO A 124 -17.47 7.78 -4.43
CA PRO A 124 -18.89 7.94 -4.20
C PRO A 124 -19.65 7.06 -5.19
N THR A 125 -20.62 6.30 -4.68
CA THR A 125 -21.55 5.57 -5.54
C THR A 125 -22.37 6.58 -6.36
N LYS A 126 -22.95 6.16 -7.49
CA LYS A 126 -23.80 7.01 -8.35
C LYS A 126 -24.92 7.76 -7.61
N PHE A 127 -25.22 7.38 -6.37
CA PHE A 127 -26.19 8.03 -5.48
C PHE A 127 -25.60 9.14 -4.60
N GLY A 128 -24.41 9.67 -4.93
CA GLY A 128 -23.91 10.95 -4.42
C GLY A 128 -23.56 10.97 -2.93
N CYS A 129 -23.48 9.82 -2.28
CA CYS A 129 -23.10 9.77 -0.89
C CYS A 129 -21.71 9.18 -0.75
N ASP A 130 -20.76 10.06 -0.47
CA ASP A 130 -19.37 9.75 -0.25
C ASP A 130 -19.20 8.98 1.07
N PRO A 131 -18.83 7.68 1.04
CA PRO A 131 -18.79 6.85 2.25
C PRO A 131 -17.75 7.33 3.27
N VAL A 132 -16.68 7.99 2.83
CA VAL A 132 -15.58 8.47 3.69
C VAL A 132 -16.02 9.67 4.51
N VAL A 133 -16.65 10.66 3.87
CA VAL A 133 -17.23 11.82 4.57
C VAL A 133 -18.25 11.35 5.60
N ARG A 134 -19.10 10.38 5.23
CA ARG A 134 -20.11 9.84 6.14
C ARG A 134 -19.49 9.11 7.33
N GLN A 135 -18.41 8.37 7.14
CA GLN A 135 -17.72 7.65 8.22
C GLN A 135 -16.97 8.60 9.15
N GLN A 136 -16.25 9.58 8.61
CA GLN A 136 -15.57 10.62 9.39
C GLN A 136 -16.56 11.45 10.19
N GLU A 137 -17.69 11.87 9.59
CA GLU A 137 -18.77 12.55 10.32
C GLU A 137 -19.36 11.68 11.44
N CYS A 138 -19.55 10.38 11.19
CA CYS A 138 -20.07 9.46 12.19
C CYS A 138 -19.08 9.28 13.36
N GLU A 139 -17.79 9.12 13.08
CA GLU A 139 -16.74 9.05 14.09
C GLU A 139 -16.61 10.36 14.88
N GLN A 140 -16.70 11.52 14.21
CA GLN A 140 -16.68 12.84 14.87
C GLN A 140 -17.89 13.00 15.80
N LYS A 141 -19.08 12.58 15.33
CA LYS A 141 -20.32 12.59 16.13
C LYS A 141 -20.20 11.63 17.31
N LEU A 142 -19.68 10.43 17.11
CA LEU A 142 -19.48 9.43 18.17
C LEU A 142 -18.51 9.95 19.24
N LYS A 143 -17.37 10.54 18.84
CA LYS A 143 -16.40 11.16 19.75
C LYS A 143 -17.02 12.30 20.56
N THR A 144 -17.88 13.10 19.94
CA THR A 144 -18.63 14.19 20.61
C THR A 144 -19.61 13.63 21.64
N ILE A 145 -20.39 12.61 21.27
CA ILE A 145 -21.37 11.97 22.17
C ILE A 145 -20.67 11.33 23.38
N VAL A 146 -19.58 10.60 23.16
CA VAL A 146 -18.79 9.99 24.24
C VAL A 146 -18.22 11.06 25.18
N LYS A 147 -17.73 12.17 24.63
CA LYS A 147 -17.20 13.30 25.42
C LYS A 147 -18.29 14.01 26.22
N GLU A 148 -19.51 14.11 25.71
CA GLU A 148 -20.64 14.64 26.45
C GLU A 148 -21.13 13.68 27.54
N ALA A 149 -21.15 12.37 27.27
CA ALA A 149 -21.51 11.37 28.26
C ALA A 149 -20.57 11.40 29.46
N HIS A 150 -19.26 11.53 29.21
CA HIS A 150 -18.24 11.59 30.27
C HIS A 150 -18.21 12.92 31.06
N LYS A 151 -18.97 13.94 30.64
CA LYS A 151 -19.13 15.21 31.37
C LYS A 151 -20.37 15.24 32.27
N ARG A 152 -21.25 14.25 32.16
CA ARG A 152 -22.50 14.15 32.92
C ARG A 152 -22.38 13.22 34.14
N ASP A 153 -21.21 12.63 34.34
CA ASP A 153 -20.74 11.94 35.55
C ASP A 153 -19.81 12.86 36.36
#